data_AF-A0A235BMZ3-F1
#
_entry.id   AF-A0A235BMZ3-F1
#
_cell.length_a   1.000
_cell.length_b   1.000
_cell.length_c   1.000
_cell.angle_alpha   90.00
_cell.angle_beta   90.00
_cell.angle_gamma   90.00
#
_symmetry.space_group_name_H-M   'P 1'
#
loop_
_entity.id
_entity.type
_entity.pdbx_description
1 polymer ?
#
loop_
_entity_poly.entity_id
_entity_poly.type
_entity_poly.pdbx_seq_one_letter_code
_entity_poly.pdbx_strand_id
1 'polypeptide(L)'
;MRHKDIKLLTVVLAGVVVAMLVGCSTVTHAVVGGAASGLGGAVSEQAEQAVYKRMAPKEQLPPPSSPGWGNFMAMQAQIMFSYSFSIGGLWIGQIGYKPGEWTKFELAEAAENTPIVLERAFLKREDNGNEWWRVSWFEDEESWIYEAQFSPTEGRLLRLRGKDADGNEGEIPITGETIYMPPTEVTDESIQGATVGKETITTPAGTFDTDHVVYLATNVEGNIEWWTTDKVPGGVVKYLLKDKEEGVVWTSTLKAKGKDATTVLGSF
;
A
#
# COMPACT_ATOMS: atom_id res chain seq x y z
N MET A 1 71.29 -41.67 7.34
CA MET A 1 72.08 -40.84 8.28
C MET A 1 71.42 -39.46 8.25
N ARG A 2 70.63 -38.95 9.20
CA ARG A 2 70.67 -38.94 10.68
C ARG A 2 72.03 -38.51 11.24
N HIS A 3 72.15 -37.22 11.57
CA HIS A 3 72.68 -36.66 12.83
C HIS A 3 72.64 -35.12 12.73
N LYS A 4 71.79 -34.43 13.50
CA LYS A 4 71.93 -33.98 14.92
C LYS A 4 72.84 -32.75 15.01
N ASP A 5 72.29 -31.57 15.31
CA ASP A 5 71.95 -31.02 16.64
C ASP A 5 73.11 -30.18 17.21
N ILE A 6 72.74 -29.07 17.88
CA ILE A 6 73.37 -28.36 19.03
C ILE A 6 73.04 -26.86 18.86
N LYS A 7 71.97 -26.32 19.47
CA LYS A 7 71.79 -25.85 20.88
C LYS A 7 72.70 -24.68 21.29
N LEU A 8 72.08 -23.57 21.72
CA LEU A 8 72.07 -22.97 23.08
C LEU A 8 71.82 -21.44 22.96
N LEU A 9 70.62 -20.93 23.28
CA LEU A 9 70.19 -20.34 24.57
C LEU A 9 70.93 -19.05 24.96
N THR A 10 70.20 -17.94 25.20
CA THR A 10 70.16 -17.19 26.48
C THR A 10 69.51 -15.79 26.35
N VAL A 11 68.31 -15.63 26.94
CA VAL A 11 67.80 -14.61 27.90
C VAL A 11 67.98 -13.10 27.63
N VAL A 12 66.90 -12.29 27.73
CA VAL A 12 66.64 -11.25 28.77
C VAL A 12 65.38 -10.40 28.44
N LEU A 13 64.62 -10.14 29.50
CA LEU A 13 63.43 -9.30 29.73
C LEU A 13 63.43 -7.84 29.22
N ALA A 14 62.23 -7.34 28.86
CA ALA A 14 61.56 -6.06 29.23
C ALA A 14 60.42 -5.84 28.20
N GLY A 15 59.17 -5.45 28.47
CA GLY A 15 58.58 -4.64 29.54
C GLY A 15 57.86 -3.43 28.89
N VAL A 16 56.54 -3.31 29.12
CA VAL A 16 55.65 -2.12 28.92
C VAL A 16 54.81 -1.99 27.62
N VAL A 17 53.54 -2.41 27.77
CA VAL A 17 52.21 -1.81 27.45
C VAL A 17 52.12 -0.49 26.63
N VAL A 18 51.14 -0.45 25.70
CA VAL A 18 50.19 0.63 25.27
C VAL A 18 49.91 0.45 23.76
N ALA A 19 48.73 0.58 23.15
CA ALA A 19 47.32 0.38 23.46
C ALA A 19 46.58 0.44 22.10
N MET A 20 45.48 -0.31 21.96
CA MET A 20 44.34 -0.12 21.03
C MET A 20 44.60 -0.02 19.51
N LEU A 21 44.08 -1.01 18.77
CA LEU A 21 43.01 -0.78 17.78
C LEU A 21 42.12 -2.03 17.72
N VAL A 22 40.84 -1.82 18.00
CA VAL A 22 39.77 -2.81 18.02
C VAL A 22 39.39 -3.15 16.57
N GLY A 23 39.51 -4.42 16.22
CA GLY A 23 38.97 -5.00 15.00
C GLY A 23 38.50 -6.41 15.31
N CYS A 24 37.33 -6.54 15.93
CA CYS A 24 36.73 -7.85 16.21
C CYS A 24 35.97 -8.36 14.98
N SER A 25 36.62 -9.27 14.25
CA SER A 25 35.95 -10.33 13.51
C SER A 25 35.75 -11.53 14.43
N THR A 26 34.52 -12.01 14.60
CA THR A 26 34.26 -13.39 15.05
C THR A 26 33.03 -13.96 14.36
N VAL A 27 33.29 -14.93 13.47
CA VAL A 27 32.41 -16.04 13.10
C VAL A 27 32.39 -16.99 14.32
N THR A 28 31.27 -17.55 14.83
CA THR A 28 30.52 -18.72 14.32
C THR A 28 29.37 -19.04 15.31
N HIS A 29 28.15 -19.34 14.85
CA HIS A 29 27.43 -20.61 15.03
C HIS A 29 25.95 -20.51 14.63
N ALA A 30 25.54 -21.37 13.70
CA ALA A 30 24.16 -21.64 13.35
C ALA A 30 23.57 -22.69 14.31
N VAL A 31 22.38 -22.44 14.87
CA VAL A 31 21.35 -23.44 15.22
C VAL A 31 19.95 -22.79 15.15
N VAL A 32 19.25 -23.06 14.05
CA VAL A 32 17.82 -23.42 13.90
C VAL A 32 16.74 -22.65 14.68
N GLY A 33 15.90 -21.94 13.91
CA GLY A 33 14.52 -21.57 14.24
C GLY A 33 13.96 -20.65 13.15
N GLY A 34 13.25 -21.22 12.17
CA GLY A 34 12.82 -20.53 10.94
C GLY A 34 11.83 -19.38 11.14
N ALA A 35 11.64 -18.63 10.04
CA ALA A 35 10.74 -17.47 9.86
C ALA A 35 11.28 -16.09 10.31
N ALA A 36 12.34 -15.58 9.68
CA ALA A 36 12.74 -14.18 9.86
C ALA A 36 13.64 -13.61 8.73
N SER A 37 13.41 -13.96 7.46
CA SER A 37 14.18 -13.37 6.35
C SER A 37 13.25 -12.97 5.22
N GLY A 38 12.97 -11.66 5.08
CA GLY A 38 12.39 -11.15 3.84
C GLY A 38 11.87 -9.70 3.79
N LEU A 39 11.29 -9.13 4.85
CA LEU A 39 10.35 -7.99 4.63
C LEU A 39 10.56 -6.72 5.48
N GLY A 40 11.55 -6.64 6.37
CA GLY A 40 11.55 -5.58 7.40
C GLY A 40 12.38 -4.31 7.16
N GLY A 41 13.20 -4.22 6.12
CA GLY A 41 14.35 -3.29 6.14
C GLY A 41 14.33 -2.08 5.20
N ALA A 42 13.39 -1.97 4.26
CA ALA A 42 13.46 -0.97 3.19
C ALA A 42 12.14 -0.24 2.89
N VAL A 43 11.11 -0.40 3.74
CA VAL A 43 9.74 0.02 3.39
C VAL A 43 9.33 1.35 4.05
N SER A 44 9.88 1.77 5.19
CA SER A 44 9.37 2.96 5.88
C SER A 44 9.75 4.29 5.21
N GLU A 45 11.03 4.58 4.96
CA GLU A 45 11.44 5.86 4.33
C GLU A 45 11.17 5.93 2.81
N GLN A 46 11.05 4.78 2.13
CA GLN A 46 10.81 4.72 0.67
C GLN A 46 9.34 4.55 0.29
N ALA A 47 8.45 4.14 1.19
CA ALA A 47 7.04 3.96 0.83
C ALA A 47 6.28 5.28 0.80
N GLU A 48 6.70 6.31 1.55
CA GLU A 48 5.88 7.51 1.82
C GLU A 48 6.30 8.74 1.00
N GLN A 49 7.60 9.04 0.88
CA GLN A 49 8.11 10.06 -0.06
C GLN A 49 8.02 9.64 -1.54
N ALA A 50 7.78 8.37 -1.82
CA ALA A 50 7.67 7.84 -3.16
C ALA A 50 6.24 7.81 -3.70
N VAL A 51 5.22 8.08 -2.88
CA VAL A 51 3.81 8.03 -3.31
C VAL A 51 3.56 9.12 -4.34
N TYR A 52 3.71 10.38 -3.94
CA TYR A 52 3.52 11.55 -4.81
C TYR A 52 4.52 11.59 -5.99
N LYS A 53 5.82 11.30 -5.76
CA LYS A 53 6.86 11.35 -6.82
C LYS A 53 6.80 10.20 -7.85
N ARG A 54 6.09 9.10 -7.57
CA ARG A 54 6.02 7.91 -8.44
C ARG A 54 4.64 7.77 -9.11
N MET A 55 3.66 8.57 -8.69
CA MET A 55 2.27 8.54 -9.14
C MET A 55 2.01 9.41 -10.37
N ALA A 56 2.90 9.24 -11.38
CA ALA A 56 2.75 9.72 -12.74
C ALA A 56 2.91 11.25 -12.95
N PRO A 57 4.14 11.80 -12.88
CA PRO A 57 4.40 13.08 -13.53
C PRO A 57 4.05 12.92 -15.02
N LYS A 58 3.08 13.71 -15.49
CA LYS A 58 2.63 13.74 -16.88
C LYS A 58 3.79 13.88 -17.87
N GLU A 59 4.89 14.49 -17.43
CA GLU A 59 6.12 14.65 -18.17
C GLU A 59 6.80 13.33 -18.57
N GLN A 60 6.41 12.19 -17.99
CA GLN A 60 7.00 10.87 -18.27
C GLN A 60 6.05 9.91 -19.00
N LEU A 61 4.90 10.36 -19.49
CA LEU A 61 3.95 9.50 -20.21
C LEU A 61 4.54 9.01 -21.54
N PRO A 62 4.70 7.69 -21.73
CA PRO A 62 5.09 7.15 -23.02
C PRO A 62 4.00 7.41 -24.07
N PRO A 63 4.33 7.50 -25.37
CA PRO A 63 3.33 7.65 -26.41
C PRO A 63 2.26 6.53 -26.34
N PRO A 64 0.97 6.83 -26.49
CA PRO A 64 -0.12 5.86 -26.29
C PRO A 64 -0.02 4.60 -27.16
N SER A 65 0.54 4.72 -28.36
CA SER A 65 0.74 3.62 -29.30
C SER A 65 2.04 2.83 -29.06
N SER A 66 2.79 3.13 -28.00
CA SER A 66 4.05 2.45 -27.68
C SER A 66 3.83 1.30 -26.69
N PRO A 67 4.63 0.22 -26.76
CA PRO A 67 4.64 -0.81 -25.71
C PRO A 67 4.93 -0.25 -24.30
N GLY A 68 5.63 0.89 -24.22
CA GLY A 68 5.91 1.56 -22.97
C GLY A 68 4.67 2.08 -22.25
N TRP A 69 3.66 2.54 -22.99
CA TRP A 69 2.42 3.08 -22.40
C TRP A 69 1.65 2.00 -21.66
N GLY A 70 1.46 0.82 -22.27
CA GLY A 70 0.77 -0.30 -21.60
C GLY A 70 1.45 -0.72 -20.29
N ASN A 71 2.79 -0.82 -20.28
CA ASN A 71 3.54 -1.13 -19.06
C ASN A 71 3.42 -0.04 -18.00
N PHE A 72 3.49 1.23 -18.41
CA PHE A 72 3.28 2.37 -17.52
C PHE A 72 1.89 2.34 -16.90
N MET A 73 0.86 2.14 -17.72
CA MET A 73 -0.53 2.05 -17.27
C MET A 73 -0.78 0.88 -16.32
N ALA A 74 -0.18 -0.28 -16.59
CA ALA A 74 -0.27 -1.44 -15.70
C ALA A 74 0.35 -1.16 -14.33
N MET A 75 1.54 -0.55 -14.30
CA MET A 75 2.21 -0.14 -13.06
C MET A 75 1.39 0.90 -12.29
N GLN A 76 0.85 1.93 -12.97
CA GLN A 76 -0.01 2.93 -12.34
C GLN A 76 -1.29 2.31 -11.77
N ALA A 77 -1.93 1.40 -12.52
CA ALA A 77 -3.08 0.67 -12.03
C ALA A 77 -2.76 -0.10 -10.73
N GLN A 78 -1.63 -0.81 -10.67
CA GLN A 78 -1.21 -1.53 -9.46
C GLN A 78 -1.14 -0.60 -8.24
N ILE A 79 -0.56 0.59 -8.40
CA ILE A 79 -0.47 1.59 -7.33
C ILE A 79 -1.89 2.06 -6.95
N MET A 80 -2.69 2.50 -7.91
CA MET A 80 -4.04 3.02 -7.67
C MET A 80 -4.97 2.01 -7.00
N PHE A 81 -4.93 0.75 -7.44
CA PHE A 81 -5.70 -0.33 -6.82
C PHE A 81 -5.19 -0.64 -5.42
N SER A 82 -3.88 -0.63 -5.18
CA SER A 82 -3.33 -0.78 -3.83
C SER A 82 -3.89 0.29 -2.90
N TYR A 83 -3.84 1.58 -3.26
CA TYR A 83 -4.39 2.65 -2.41
C TYR A 83 -5.92 2.60 -2.25
N SER A 84 -6.63 2.08 -3.25
CA SER A 84 -8.10 1.99 -3.21
C SER A 84 -8.61 0.82 -2.37
N PHE A 85 -7.85 -0.25 -2.28
CA PHE A 85 -8.27 -1.52 -1.69
C PHE A 85 -7.35 -2.02 -0.57
N SER A 86 -6.24 -1.36 -0.27
CA SER A 86 -5.31 -1.75 0.78
C SER A 86 -4.62 -0.52 1.33
N ILE A 87 -5.16 -0.02 2.43
CA ILE A 87 -4.64 1.20 3.05
C ILE A 87 -3.84 0.80 4.29
N GLY A 88 -2.51 1.01 4.25
CA GLY A 88 -1.60 0.55 5.30
C GLY A 88 -1.45 -0.97 5.37
N GLY A 89 -1.72 -1.67 4.26
CA GLY A 89 -1.63 -3.14 4.18
C GLY A 89 -2.84 -3.89 4.75
N LEU A 90 -3.87 -3.18 5.20
CA LEU A 90 -5.10 -3.74 5.76
C LEU A 90 -6.34 -3.22 5.01
N TRP A 91 -7.37 -4.05 4.97
CA TRP A 91 -8.68 -3.67 4.45
C TRP A 91 -9.76 -3.86 5.50
N ILE A 92 -9.98 -2.80 6.29
CA ILE A 92 -11.04 -2.74 7.29
C ILE A 92 -12.37 -2.27 6.67
N GLY A 93 -12.38 -1.97 5.37
CA GLY A 93 -13.58 -1.66 4.62
C GLY A 93 -14.44 -2.88 4.28
N GLN A 94 -14.83 -3.65 5.30
CA GLN A 94 -15.50 -4.94 5.20
C GLN A 94 -16.96 -4.87 4.75
N ILE A 95 -17.58 -3.70 4.80
CA ILE A 95 -18.98 -3.55 4.41
C ILE A 95 -19.02 -3.49 2.88
N GLY A 96 -19.32 -4.65 2.30
CA GLY A 96 -19.29 -4.87 0.86
C GLY A 96 -20.11 -3.82 0.10
N TYR A 97 -19.50 -3.29 -0.94
CA TYR A 97 -20.22 -2.48 -1.92
C TYR A 97 -21.31 -3.32 -2.57
N LYS A 98 -22.42 -2.68 -2.91
CA LYS A 98 -23.39 -3.21 -3.85
C LYS A 98 -23.06 -2.72 -5.27
N PRO A 99 -23.42 -3.47 -6.32
CA PRO A 99 -23.26 -2.99 -7.70
C PRO A 99 -23.88 -1.59 -7.87
N GLY A 100 -23.12 -0.69 -8.50
CA GLY A 100 -23.43 0.72 -8.68
C GLY A 100 -22.99 1.63 -7.52
N GLU A 101 -22.61 1.11 -6.36
CA GLU A 101 -22.16 1.96 -5.25
C GLU A 101 -20.73 2.46 -5.47
N TRP A 102 -20.47 3.67 -4.98
CA TRP A 102 -19.15 4.30 -5.06
C TRP A 102 -18.88 5.22 -3.88
N THR A 103 -17.60 5.47 -3.62
CA THR A 103 -17.11 6.46 -2.66
C THR A 103 -15.97 7.28 -3.27
N LYS A 104 -15.80 8.50 -2.76
CA LYS A 104 -14.66 9.38 -3.02
C LYS A 104 -13.98 9.72 -1.71
N PHE A 105 -12.67 9.57 -1.68
CA PHE A 105 -11.82 9.96 -0.57
C PHE A 105 -10.88 11.06 -1.01
N GLU A 106 -10.70 12.04 -0.14
CA GLU A 106 -9.65 13.04 -0.26
C GLU A 106 -8.44 12.57 0.52
N LEU A 107 -7.30 12.47 -0.14
CA LEU A 107 -6.02 12.07 0.42
C LEU A 107 -5.21 13.34 0.66
N ALA A 108 -4.82 13.56 1.92
CA ALA A 108 -3.98 14.68 2.33
C ALA A 108 -2.75 14.14 3.06
N GLU A 109 -1.57 14.45 2.53
CA GLU A 109 -0.29 14.25 3.21
C GLU A 109 0.07 15.51 3.99
N ALA A 110 0.73 15.36 5.14
CA ALA A 110 1.06 16.51 5.99
C ALA A 110 2.01 17.53 5.31
N ALA A 111 2.79 17.10 4.32
CA ALA A 111 3.81 17.89 3.65
C ALA A 111 3.35 18.53 2.32
N GLU A 112 2.20 18.15 1.77
CA GLU A 112 1.75 18.54 0.43
C GLU A 112 0.54 19.49 0.49
N ASN A 113 0.47 20.43 -0.47
CA ASN A 113 -0.58 21.45 -0.49
C ASN A 113 -1.81 21.07 -1.34
N THR A 114 -1.69 20.11 -2.26
CA THR A 114 -2.77 19.74 -3.17
C THR A 114 -3.27 18.32 -2.86
N PRO A 115 -4.51 18.16 -2.38
CA PRO A 115 -5.03 16.85 -2.07
C PRO A 115 -5.46 16.09 -3.34
N ILE A 116 -5.14 14.80 -3.38
CA ILE A 116 -5.61 13.90 -4.45
C ILE A 116 -7.00 13.38 -4.07
N VAL A 117 -7.93 13.33 -5.02
CA VAL A 117 -9.23 12.67 -4.81
C VAL A 117 -9.22 11.32 -5.48
N LEU A 118 -9.46 10.29 -4.68
CA LEU A 118 -9.61 8.91 -5.13
C LEU A 118 -11.08 8.50 -5.12
N GLU A 119 -11.60 8.08 -6.26
CA GLU A 119 -12.89 7.38 -6.37
C GLU A 119 -12.66 5.88 -6.52
N ARG A 120 -13.50 5.11 -5.84
CA ARG A 120 -13.71 3.71 -6.16
C ARG A 120 -15.19 3.43 -6.33
N ALA A 121 -15.53 2.68 -7.36
CA ALA A 121 -16.88 2.24 -7.66
C ALA A 121 -16.95 0.74 -7.92
N PHE A 122 -17.91 0.06 -7.31
CA PHE A 122 -18.22 -1.33 -7.64
C PHE A 122 -19.24 -1.33 -8.76
N LEU A 123 -18.85 -1.75 -9.96
CA LEU A 123 -19.70 -1.63 -11.14
C LEU A 123 -20.69 -2.79 -11.24
N LYS A 124 -20.20 -4.02 -11.07
CA LYS A 124 -20.98 -5.23 -11.34
C LYS A 124 -20.35 -6.46 -10.72
N ARG A 125 -21.19 -7.44 -10.36
CA ARG A 125 -20.79 -8.85 -10.17
C ARG A 125 -21.38 -9.68 -11.30
N GLU A 126 -20.57 -10.56 -11.88
CA GLU A 126 -20.96 -11.48 -12.94
C GLU A 126 -21.45 -12.81 -12.37
N ASP A 127 -22.15 -13.61 -13.18
CA ASP A 127 -22.75 -14.89 -12.76
C ASP A 127 -21.71 -15.92 -12.28
N ASN A 128 -20.47 -15.81 -12.77
CA ASN A 128 -19.35 -16.64 -12.36
C ASN A 128 -18.64 -16.13 -11.09
N GLY A 129 -19.12 -15.05 -10.48
CA GLY A 129 -18.54 -14.44 -9.28
C GLY A 129 -17.45 -13.40 -9.55
N ASN A 130 -17.05 -13.18 -10.81
CA ASN A 130 -16.12 -12.11 -11.15
C ASN A 130 -16.71 -10.73 -10.88
N GLU A 131 -15.85 -9.77 -10.63
CA GLU A 131 -16.22 -8.43 -10.21
C GLU A 131 -15.60 -7.36 -11.09
N TRP A 132 -16.41 -6.40 -11.51
CA TRP A 132 -15.94 -5.20 -12.19
C TRP A 132 -15.87 -4.04 -11.23
N TRP A 133 -14.71 -3.42 -11.16
CA TRP A 133 -14.44 -2.25 -10.35
C TRP A 133 -13.87 -1.13 -11.19
N ARG A 134 -14.24 0.11 -10.85
CA ARG A 134 -13.59 1.32 -11.35
C ARG A 134 -12.82 1.97 -10.21
N VAL A 135 -11.60 2.39 -10.51
CA VAL A 135 -10.81 3.30 -9.69
C VAL A 135 -10.53 4.55 -10.51
N SER A 136 -10.64 5.72 -9.89
CA SER A 136 -10.31 6.99 -10.55
C SER A 136 -9.55 7.90 -9.61
N TRP A 137 -8.51 8.56 -10.12
CA TRP A 137 -7.81 9.63 -9.43
C TRP A 137 -8.10 10.94 -10.12
N PHE A 138 -8.29 11.97 -9.30
CA PHE A 138 -8.51 13.33 -9.74
C PHE A 138 -7.49 14.22 -9.02
N GLU A 139 -6.76 14.98 -9.82
CA GLU A 139 -5.85 16.03 -9.39
C GLU A 139 -6.09 17.23 -10.29
N ASP A 140 -6.56 18.34 -9.69
CA ASP A 140 -7.03 19.52 -10.41
C ASP A 140 -8.02 19.19 -11.56
N GLU A 141 -7.62 19.44 -12.81
CA GLU A 141 -8.42 19.15 -14.02
C GLU A 141 -8.06 17.81 -14.66
N GLU A 142 -7.08 17.09 -14.12
CA GLU A 142 -6.57 15.83 -14.65
C GLU A 142 -7.23 14.63 -13.97
N SER A 143 -7.41 13.54 -14.74
CA SER A 143 -7.96 12.32 -14.20
C SER A 143 -7.37 11.07 -14.82
N TRP A 144 -7.09 10.09 -13.97
CA TRP A 144 -6.71 8.74 -14.36
C TRP A 144 -7.87 7.81 -14.04
N ILE A 145 -8.29 6.98 -15.00
CA ILE A 145 -9.43 6.07 -14.81
C ILE A 145 -9.00 4.66 -15.19
N TYR A 146 -9.27 3.70 -14.31
CA TYR A 146 -9.05 2.28 -14.57
C TYR A 146 -10.32 1.49 -14.28
N GLU A 147 -10.66 0.59 -15.19
CA GLU A 147 -11.71 -0.41 -15.02
C GLU A 147 -11.11 -1.79 -15.11
N ALA A 148 -11.40 -2.61 -14.11
CA ALA A 148 -10.73 -3.87 -13.89
C ALA A 148 -11.74 -4.97 -13.58
N GLN A 149 -11.54 -6.13 -14.21
CA GLN A 149 -12.27 -7.35 -13.90
C GLN A 149 -11.42 -8.22 -12.98
N PHE A 150 -11.92 -8.51 -11.79
CA PHE A 150 -11.28 -9.37 -10.81
C PHE A 150 -11.97 -10.72 -10.74
N SER A 151 -11.19 -11.75 -10.45
CA SER A 151 -11.69 -13.02 -9.92
C SER A 151 -11.36 -13.06 -8.43
N PRO A 152 -12.33 -12.78 -7.53
CA PRO A 152 -12.11 -12.89 -6.09
C PRO A 152 -11.68 -14.31 -5.68
N THR A 153 -12.26 -15.33 -6.32
CA THR A 153 -11.95 -16.75 -6.04
C THR A 153 -10.52 -17.13 -6.39
N GLU A 154 -10.00 -16.61 -7.51
CA GLU A 154 -8.62 -16.89 -7.93
C GLU A 154 -7.62 -15.84 -7.41
N GLY A 155 -8.11 -14.80 -6.72
CA GLY A 155 -7.29 -13.71 -6.18
C GLY A 155 -6.51 -12.93 -7.24
N ARG A 156 -7.02 -12.80 -8.47
CA ARG A 156 -6.28 -12.20 -9.59
C ARG A 156 -7.10 -11.23 -10.45
N LEU A 157 -6.37 -10.34 -11.11
CA LEU A 157 -6.89 -9.45 -12.15
C LEU A 157 -6.97 -10.19 -13.49
N LEU A 158 -8.11 -10.10 -14.17
CA LEU A 158 -8.41 -10.80 -15.42
C LEU A 158 -8.43 -9.89 -16.65
N ARG A 159 -8.92 -8.65 -16.49
CA ARG A 159 -8.98 -7.61 -17.53
C ARG A 159 -8.67 -6.25 -16.95
N LEU A 160 -8.03 -5.39 -17.74
CA LEU A 160 -7.72 -4.02 -17.35
C LEU A 160 -7.89 -3.10 -18.57
N ARG A 161 -8.72 -2.07 -18.41
CA ARG A 161 -8.86 -0.96 -19.36
C ARG A 161 -8.54 0.32 -18.62
N GLY A 162 -7.78 1.21 -19.24
CA GLY A 162 -7.36 2.47 -18.61
C GLY A 162 -7.57 3.66 -19.52
N LYS A 163 -7.71 4.84 -18.92
CA LYS A 163 -7.67 6.15 -19.55
C LYS A 163 -6.71 7.05 -18.79
N ASP A 164 -5.75 7.64 -19.50
CA ASP A 164 -4.79 8.59 -18.93
C ASP A 164 -5.33 10.02 -18.83
N ALA A 165 -4.54 10.91 -18.22
CA ALA A 165 -4.87 12.32 -18.04
C ALA A 165 -5.08 13.09 -19.36
N ASP A 166 -4.47 12.64 -20.46
CA ASP A 166 -4.64 13.21 -21.81
C ASP A 166 -5.85 12.63 -22.54
N GLY A 167 -6.56 11.69 -21.92
CA GLY A 167 -7.76 11.04 -22.46
C GLY A 167 -7.47 9.86 -23.39
N ASN A 168 -6.21 9.41 -23.49
CA ASN A 168 -5.91 8.20 -24.25
C ASN A 168 -6.41 6.99 -23.49
N GLU A 169 -7.11 6.09 -24.17
CA GLU A 169 -7.70 4.91 -23.56
C GLU A 169 -7.39 3.63 -24.33
N GLY A 170 -7.38 2.50 -23.62
CA GLY A 170 -7.13 1.20 -24.23
C GLY A 170 -7.16 0.03 -23.26
N GLU A 171 -7.22 -1.18 -23.82
CA GLU A 171 -6.99 -2.41 -23.06
C GLU A 171 -5.50 -2.51 -22.73
N ILE A 172 -5.18 -2.80 -21.48
CA ILE A 172 -3.83 -2.90 -20.96
C ILE A 172 -3.52 -4.38 -20.75
N PRO A 173 -2.51 -4.94 -21.44
CA PRO A 173 -2.13 -6.33 -21.26
C PRO A 173 -1.71 -6.61 -19.81
N ILE A 174 -2.22 -7.70 -19.27
CA ILE A 174 -1.92 -8.18 -17.92
C ILE A 174 -1.25 -9.53 -18.01
N THR A 175 -0.08 -9.62 -17.40
CA THR A 175 0.69 -10.86 -17.30
C THR A 175 0.60 -11.38 -15.87
N GLY A 176 0.60 -12.71 -15.72
CA GLY A 176 0.06 -13.44 -14.56
C GLY A 176 0.76 -13.28 -13.21
N GLU A 177 1.56 -12.25 -12.98
CA GLU A 177 2.34 -12.09 -11.75
C GLU A 177 2.13 -10.75 -11.04
N THR A 178 0.87 -10.37 -10.82
CA THR A 178 0.46 -9.47 -9.71
C THR A 178 0.38 -7.97 -10.05
N ILE A 179 -0.75 -7.54 -10.62
CA ILE A 179 -1.22 -6.14 -10.47
C ILE A 179 -2.03 -5.97 -9.18
N TYR A 180 -2.57 -7.06 -8.62
CA TYR A 180 -3.49 -7.02 -7.50
C TYR A 180 -3.04 -7.97 -6.40
N MET A 181 -2.90 -7.43 -5.19
CA MET A 181 -2.85 -8.22 -3.98
C MET A 181 -4.26 -8.17 -3.37
N PRO A 182 -4.98 -9.31 -3.28
CA PRO A 182 -6.27 -9.33 -2.61
C PRO A 182 -6.07 -8.80 -1.19
N PRO A 183 -6.89 -7.85 -0.74
CA PRO A 183 -6.75 -7.33 0.60
C PRO A 183 -7.01 -8.43 1.61
N THR A 184 -6.19 -8.48 2.66
CA THR A 184 -6.43 -9.40 3.77
C THR A 184 -7.67 -8.94 4.51
N GLU A 185 -8.74 -9.73 4.43
CA GLU A 185 -9.92 -9.51 5.25
C GLU A 185 -9.54 -9.66 6.72
N VAL A 186 -9.79 -8.61 7.49
CA VAL A 186 -9.73 -8.65 8.95
C VAL A 186 -10.99 -9.38 9.45
N THR A 187 -10.98 -10.02 10.61
CA THR A 187 -12.21 -10.63 11.18
C THR A 187 -12.97 -9.63 12.05
N ASP A 188 -14.27 -9.86 12.23
CA ASP A 188 -15.12 -9.04 13.10
C ASP A 188 -14.59 -9.01 14.55
N GLU A 189 -14.10 -10.15 15.07
CA GLU A 189 -13.52 -10.22 16.42
C GLU A 189 -12.23 -9.42 16.54
N SER A 190 -11.41 -9.40 15.49
CA SER A 190 -10.19 -8.58 15.47
C SER A 190 -10.54 -7.10 15.51
N ILE A 191 -11.54 -6.66 14.73
CA ILE A 191 -12.00 -5.27 14.73
C ILE A 191 -12.56 -4.91 16.09
N GLN A 192 -13.44 -5.74 16.65
CA GLN A 192 -14.00 -5.50 17.97
C GLN A 192 -12.91 -5.37 19.04
N GLY A 193 -11.85 -6.18 18.97
CA GLY A 193 -10.70 -6.09 19.86
C GLY A 193 -9.83 -4.84 19.66
N ALA A 194 -9.84 -4.27 18.45
CA ALA A 194 -9.12 -3.05 18.08
C ALA A 194 -9.96 -1.77 18.23
N THR A 195 -11.27 -1.88 18.46
CA THR A 195 -12.16 -0.74 18.69
C THR A 195 -11.87 -0.11 20.06
N VAL A 196 -11.39 1.13 20.06
CA VAL A 196 -11.03 1.89 21.27
C VAL A 196 -12.14 2.85 21.73
N GLY A 197 -13.14 3.10 20.88
CA GLY A 197 -14.24 4.01 21.22
C GLY A 197 -15.25 4.21 20.11
N LYS A 198 -16.16 5.16 20.33
CA LYS A 198 -17.12 5.64 19.34
C LYS A 198 -16.99 7.14 19.21
N GLU A 199 -17.02 7.64 17.98
CA GLU A 199 -16.86 9.05 17.68
C GLU A 199 -17.85 9.50 16.59
N THR A 200 -18.30 10.75 16.66
CA THR A 200 -19.08 11.36 15.59
C THR A 200 -18.14 12.14 14.68
N ILE A 201 -17.99 11.70 13.43
CA ILE A 201 -17.11 12.30 12.43
C ILE A 201 -17.92 13.09 11.41
N THR A 202 -17.52 14.33 11.16
CA THR A 202 -18.10 15.17 10.10
C THR A 202 -17.12 15.30 8.95
N THR A 203 -17.59 15.01 7.74
CA THR A 203 -16.84 15.13 6.49
C THR A 203 -17.70 15.85 5.43
N PRO A 204 -17.15 16.19 4.26
CA PRO A 204 -17.96 16.73 3.17
C PRO A 204 -19.11 15.81 2.72
N ALA A 205 -19.00 14.49 2.96
CA ALA A 205 -20.05 13.52 2.63
C ALA A 205 -21.17 13.44 3.68
N GLY A 206 -21.05 14.13 4.82
CA GLY A 206 -22.03 14.16 5.90
C GLY A 206 -21.42 13.93 7.29
N THR A 207 -22.29 13.71 8.26
CA THR A 207 -21.92 13.40 9.65
C THR A 207 -22.31 11.96 9.97
N PHE A 208 -21.40 11.23 10.61
CA PHE A 208 -21.52 9.80 10.85
C PHE A 208 -21.15 9.47 12.29
N ASP A 209 -21.95 8.61 12.92
CA ASP A 209 -21.55 7.91 14.14
C ASP A 209 -20.69 6.72 13.72
N THR A 210 -19.50 6.65 14.30
CA THR A 210 -18.46 5.71 13.89
C THR A 210 -17.87 4.96 15.08
N ASP A 211 -17.41 3.74 14.83
CA ASP A 211 -16.49 3.04 15.72
C ASP A 211 -15.06 3.47 15.37
N HIS A 212 -14.25 3.81 16.39
CA HIS A 212 -12.84 4.17 16.23
C HIS A 212 -11.99 2.94 16.46
N VAL A 213 -11.33 2.47 15.41
CA VAL A 213 -10.56 1.22 15.36
C VAL A 213 -9.09 1.56 15.21
N VAL A 214 -8.23 0.98 16.04
CA VAL A 214 -6.79 1.27 16.07
C VAL A 214 -5.99 -0.01 16.01
N TYR A 215 -5.11 -0.12 15.01
CA TYR A 215 -4.13 -1.19 14.89
C TYR A 215 -2.71 -0.63 14.95
N LEU A 216 -1.76 -1.49 15.34
CA LEU A 216 -0.34 -1.22 15.10
C LEU A 216 -0.10 -1.21 13.60
N ALA A 217 0.63 -0.20 13.13
CA ALA A 217 1.06 -0.16 11.74
C ALA A 217 2.08 -1.28 11.48
N THR A 218 1.96 -1.95 10.33
CA THR A 218 2.86 -3.05 9.95
C THR A 218 4.17 -2.56 9.32
N ASN A 219 4.18 -1.32 8.80
CA ASN A 219 5.27 -0.79 7.98
C ASN A 219 5.92 0.49 8.54
N VAL A 220 5.34 1.10 9.57
CA VAL A 220 5.90 2.27 10.29
C VAL A 220 5.83 2.01 11.79
N GLU A 221 6.72 2.63 12.57
CA GLU A 221 6.65 2.53 14.02
C GLU A 221 5.52 3.44 14.50
N GLY A 222 4.29 2.94 14.56
CA GLY A 222 3.14 3.74 14.93
C GLY A 222 1.81 3.01 14.81
N ASN A 223 0.75 3.76 14.51
CA ASN A 223 -0.61 3.25 14.49
C ASN A 223 -1.31 3.57 13.17
N ILE A 224 -2.26 2.72 12.83
CA ILE A 224 -3.24 2.97 11.79
C ILE A 224 -4.62 3.06 12.45
N GLU A 225 -5.37 4.10 12.09
CA GLU A 225 -6.67 4.39 12.68
C GLU A 225 -7.75 4.47 11.61
N TRP A 226 -8.90 3.86 11.89
CA TRP A 226 -10.09 3.92 11.05
C TRP A 226 -11.29 4.38 11.87
N TRP A 227 -12.15 5.16 11.22
CA TRP A 227 -13.49 5.48 11.71
C TRP A 227 -14.50 4.81 10.79
N THR A 228 -15.17 3.79 11.32
CA THR A 228 -16.00 2.87 10.53
C THR A 228 -17.50 3.02 10.81
N THR A 229 -18.34 2.79 9.80
CA THR A 229 -19.81 2.86 9.91
C THR A 229 -20.48 2.05 8.81
N ASP A 230 -21.67 1.49 9.05
CA ASP A 230 -22.45 0.77 8.06
C ASP A 230 -23.22 1.65 7.07
N LYS A 231 -23.21 2.96 7.29
CA LYS A 231 -23.92 3.95 6.46
C LYS A 231 -23.15 4.36 5.20
N VAL A 232 -21.94 3.83 4.99
CA VAL A 232 -21.05 4.15 3.87
C VAL A 232 -20.63 2.86 3.16
N PRO A 233 -20.73 2.79 1.81
CA PRO A 233 -20.19 1.66 1.07
C PRO A 233 -18.69 1.49 1.34
N GLY A 234 -18.27 0.29 1.72
CA GLY A 234 -16.90 0.04 2.16
C GLY A 234 -16.63 0.44 3.60
N GLY A 235 -17.64 0.84 4.38
CA GLY A 235 -17.56 0.88 5.83
C GLY A 235 -16.68 1.97 6.46
N VAL A 236 -16.01 2.83 5.70
CA VAL A 236 -14.99 3.77 6.21
C VAL A 236 -15.38 5.21 5.95
N VAL A 237 -15.28 6.07 6.98
CA VAL A 237 -15.50 7.52 6.91
C VAL A 237 -14.18 8.28 6.89
N LYS A 238 -13.23 7.81 7.69
CA LYS A 238 -11.90 8.41 7.81
C LYS A 238 -10.87 7.33 8.08
N TYR A 239 -9.69 7.56 7.55
CA TYR A 239 -8.49 6.78 7.77
C TYR A 239 -7.34 7.72 8.15
N LEU A 240 -6.43 7.26 8.99
CA LEU A 240 -5.25 8.00 9.36
C LEU A 240 -4.05 7.09 9.66
N LEU A 241 -2.88 7.43 9.13
CA LEU A 241 -1.59 6.81 9.45
C LEU A 241 -0.81 7.73 10.39
N LYS A 242 -0.42 7.19 11.54
CA LYS A 242 0.42 7.85 12.54
C LYS A 242 1.77 7.16 12.62
N ASP A 243 2.83 7.90 12.34
CA ASP A 243 4.17 7.56 12.79
C ASP A 243 4.40 8.09 14.22
N LYS A 244 5.19 7.38 15.01
CA LYS A 244 5.46 7.72 16.40
C LYS A 244 6.32 8.98 16.57
N GLU A 245 7.22 9.24 15.62
CA GLU A 245 8.13 10.40 15.66
C GLU A 245 7.54 11.58 14.89
N GLU A 246 7.01 11.33 13.68
CA GLU A 246 6.53 12.38 12.78
C GLU A 246 5.05 12.75 13.04
N GLY A 247 4.32 11.93 13.79
CA GLY A 247 2.91 12.15 14.06
C GLY A 247 2.03 11.74 12.89
N VAL A 248 1.05 12.56 12.51
CA VAL A 248 0.14 12.22 11.40
C VAL A 248 0.86 12.39 10.08
N VAL A 249 1.18 11.27 9.43
CA VAL A 249 1.87 11.27 8.12
C VAL A 249 0.86 11.49 7.00
N TRP A 250 -0.30 10.84 7.12
CA TRP A 250 -1.29 10.82 6.04
C TRP A 250 -2.71 10.64 6.57
N THR A 251 -3.66 11.33 5.92
CA THR A 251 -5.09 11.27 6.24
C THR A 251 -5.90 11.04 4.97
N SER A 252 -6.90 10.16 5.05
CA SER A 252 -7.90 9.98 4.00
C SER A 252 -9.30 10.22 4.57
N THR A 253 -10.04 11.14 3.95
CA THR A 253 -11.35 11.58 4.44
C THR A 253 -12.42 11.38 3.38
N LEU A 254 -13.56 10.79 3.78
CA LEU A 254 -14.69 10.56 2.87
C LEU A 254 -15.25 11.90 2.37
N LYS A 255 -15.06 12.17 1.08
CA LYS A 255 -15.50 13.39 0.40
C LYS A 255 -16.90 13.26 -0.17
N ALA A 256 -17.21 12.11 -0.76
CA ALA A 256 -18.54 11.85 -1.30
C ALA A 256 -18.84 10.34 -1.38
N LYS A 257 -20.12 10.00 -1.54
CA LYS A 257 -20.58 8.63 -1.81
C LYS A 257 -21.84 8.67 -2.67
N GLY A 258 -22.11 7.59 -3.38
CA GLY A 258 -23.31 7.53 -4.20
C GLY A 258 -23.61 6.14 -4.73
N LYS A 259 -24.55 6.13 -5.67
CA LYS A 259 -25.09 4.96 -6.36
C LYS A 259 -25.01 5.16 -7.87
N ASP A 260 -25.50 4.17 -8.60
CA ASP A 260 -25.68 4.21 -10.06
C ASP A 260 -24.38 4.40 -10.85
N ALA A 261 -23.23 4.01 -10.28
CA ALA A 261 -21.99 3.93 -11.03
C ALA A 261 -22.09 2.89 -12.14
N THR A 262 -21.69 3.30 -13.34
CA THR A 262 -21.64 2.48 -14.55
C THR A 262 -20.25 2.58 -15.17
N THR A 263 -19.95 1.76 -16.18
CA THR A 263 -18.69 1.88 -16.92
C THR A 263 -18.59 3.26 -17.59
N VAL A 264 -17.41 3.87 -17.51
CA VAL A 264 -16.99 5.08 -18.24
C VAL A 264 -16.16 4.70 -19.46
N LEU A 265 -15.46 3.55 -19.43
CA LEU A 265 -14.55 3.11 -20.50
C LEU A 265 -15.18 2.09 -21.47
N GLY A 266 -16.44 1.69 -21.26
CA GLY A 266 -17.13 0.69 -22.07
C GLY A 266 -16.54 -0.72 -21.92
N SER A 267 -16.13 -1.10 -20.71
CA SER A 267 -15.37 -2.35 -20.49
C SER A 267 -16.19 -3.64 -20.59
N PHE A 268 -17.52 -3.55 -20.49
CA PHE A 268 -18.48 -4.65 -20.55
C PHE A 268 -19.85 -4.19 -21.06
#